data_AF-A0A3D5HHV0-F1
#
_entry.id   AF-A0A3D5HHV0-F1
#
_cell.length_a   1.000
_cell.length_b   1.000
_cell.length_c   1.000
_cell.angle_alpha   90.00
_cell.angle_beta   90.00
_cell.angle_gamma   90.00
#
_symmetry.space_group_name_H-M   'P 1'
#
loop_
_entity.id
_entity.type
_entity.pdbx_description
1 polymer ?
#
loop_
_entity_poly.entity_id
_entity_poly.type
_entity_poly.pdbx_seq_one_letter_code
_entity_poly.pdbx_strand_id
1 'polypeptide(L)'
;MELVDNYQKIICPIPAVYLHIPFCRHICPFCSFAVRRDRSELHEKYIQGMAVEIERRAAWMKENIQFNRDENFFVENLLESIYFGGGTPSSLRIQEVVYLLSQVRNSFPWSDKIEISFEMNPEDVNPEYLRGLAEIGVNRLSLGGQSF
;
A
#
# COMPACT_ATOMS: atom_id res chain seq x y z
N MET A 1 2.89 24.88 -37.35
CA MET A 1 2.18 23.66 -36.91
C MET A 1 2.72 23.35 -35.53
N GLU A 2 2.24 24.09 -34.54
CA GLU A 2 2.69 23.98 -33.15
C GLU A 2 2.07 22.71 -32.56
N LEU A 3 2.90 21.69 -32.33
CA LEU A 3 2.57 20.59 -31.44
C LEU A 3 2.81 21.12 -30.02
N VAL A 4 1.83 21.85 -29.49
CA VAL A 4 1.75 22.11 -28.05
C VAL A 4 1.31 20.78 -27.44
N ASP A 5 2.27 19.89 -27.18
CA ASP A 5 2.04 18.68 -26.41
C ASP A 5 1.59 19.12 -25.01
N ASN A 6 0.29 19.00 -24.80
CA ASN A 6 -0.41 19.33 -23.58
C ASN A 6 -0.14 18.22 -22.54
N TYR A 7 1.14 18.02 -22.17
CA TYR A 7 1.53 17.12 -21.09
C TYR A 7 1.01 17.70 -19.77
N GLN A 8 -0.23 17.32 -19.44
CA GLN A 8 -0.80 17.53 -18.12
C GLN A 8 0.12 16.80 -17.14
N LYS A 9 0.99 17.53 -16.42
CA LYS A 9 1.93 16.95 -15.44
C LYS A 9 1.14 16.01 -14.50
N ILE A 10 1.38 14.71 -14.58
CA ILE A 10 0.82 13.72 -13.67
C ILE A 10 1.60 13.87 -12.37
N ILE A 11 0.92 14.28 -11.31
CA ILE A 11 1.55 14.60 -10.02
C ILE A 11 0.82 13.83 -8.93
N CYS A 12 1.54 12.91 -8.29
CA CYS A 12 1.19 12.29 -7.03
C CYS A 12 1.73 13.16 -5.89
N PRO A 13 0.92 13.42 -4.84
CA PRO A 13 1.35 14.31 -3.79
C PRO A 13 2.28 13.70 -2.74
N ILE A 14 2.50 12.39 -2.83
CA ILE A 14 3.28 11.60 -1.88
C ILE A 14 4.13 10.57 -2.63
N PRO A 15 5.34 10.24 -2.13
CA PRO A 15 6.19 9.23 -2.76
C PRO A 15 5.88 7.80 -2.28
N ALA A 16 5.16 7.64 -1.16
CA ALA A 16 4.95 6.34 -0.53
C ALA A 16 3.60 6.24 0.20
N VAL A 17 3.05 5.02 0.26
CA VAL A 17 1.87 4.66 1.06
C VAL A 17 2.22 3.51 2.00
N TYR A 18 1.91 3.64 3.29
CA TYR A 18 1.99 2.56 4.26
C TYR A 18 0.59 2.12 4.68
N LEU A 19 0.29 0.83 4.53
CA LEU A 19 -0.97 0.21 4.94
C LEU A 19 -0.72 -0.66 6.16
N HIS A 20 -1.21 -0.20 7.32
CA HIS A 20 -1.07 -0.90 8.58
C HIS A 20 -2.13 -2.00 8.70
N ILE A 21 -1.73 -3.27 8.79
CA ILE A 21 -2.62 -4.41 9.02
C ILE A 21 -2.44 -4.87 10.47
N PRO A 22 -3.36 -4.58 11.40
CA PRO A 22 -3.13 -4.75 12.82
C PRO A 22 -3.40 -6.17 13.34
N PHE A 23 -3.68 -7.15 12.46
CA PHE A 23 -4.12 -8.48 12.88
C PHE A 23 -2.94 -9.41 13.06
N CYS A 24 -2.89 -10.11 14.20
CA CYS A 24 -1.92 -11.16 14.47
C CYS A 24 -2.61 -12.42 15.03
N ARG A 25 -2.25 -13.61 14.54
CA ARG A 25 -2.69 -14.89 15.14
C ARG A 25 -2.31 -14.95 16.64
N HIS A 26 -1.07 -14.54 16.93
CA HIS A 26 -0.50 -14.40 18.27
C HIS A 26 0.19 -13.06 18.41
N ILE A 27 -0.04 -12.36 19.52
CA ILE A 27 0.68 -11.12 19.84
C ILE A 27 1.99 -11.53 20.53
N CYS A 28 3.12 -11.23 19.89
CA CYS A 28 4.43 -11.53 20.46
C CYS A 28 4.70 -10.61 21.67
N PRO A 29 5.26 -11.11 22.79
CA PRO A 29 5.52 -10.31 23.98
C PRO A 29 6.47 -9.11 23.76
N PHE A 30 7.32 -9.19 22.73
CA PHE A 30 8.26 -8.15 22.34
C PHE A 30 7.72 -7.19 21.27
N CYS A 31 6.52 -7.43 20.75
CA CYS A 31 5.95 -6.61 19.68
C CYS A 31 5.49 -5.26 20.22
N SER A 32 6.02 -4.17 19.66
CA SER A 32 5.65 -2.78 20.01
C SER A 32 4.64 -2.16 19.05
N PHE A 33 4.19 -2.90 18.02
CA PHE A 33 3.24 -2.39 17.05
C PHE A 33 1.81 -2.30 17.60
N ALA A 34 1.01 -1.42 17.01
CA ALA A 34 -0.40 -1.23 17.34
C ALA A 34 -1.27 -2.39 16.78
N VAL A 35 -1.11 -3.58 17.36
CA VAL A 35 -1.72 -4.82 16.88
C VAL A 35 -2.84 -5.34 17.78
N ARG A 36 -3.63 -6.26 17.25
CA ARG A 36 -4.74 -6.94 17.91
C ARG A 36 -4.76 -8.40 17.50
N ARG A 37 -5.35 -9.23 18.37
CA ARG A 37 -5.55 -10.64 18.06
C ARG A 37 -6.52 -10.78 16.90
N ASP A 38 -6.16 -11.62 15.96
CA ASP A 38 -6.91 -11.84 14.73
C ASP A 38 -8.32 -12.38 15.01
N ARG A 39 -9.30 -11.80 14.30
CA ARG A 39 -10.71 -12.13 14.31
C ARG A 39 -11.27 -11.84 12.92
N SER A 40 -11.71 -12.87 12.21
CA SER A 40 -12.15 -12.78 10.82
C SER A 40 -13.25 -11.73 10.60
N GLU A 41 -14.15 -11.54 11.57
CA GLU A 41 -15.24 -10.57 11.50
C GLU A 41 -14.80 -9.09 11.54
N LEU A 42 -13.54 -8.82 11.90
CA LEU A 42 -12.99 -7.48 11.95
C LEU A 42 -12.30 -7.08 10.64
N HIS A 43 -11.91 -8.04 9.80
CA HIS A 43 -11.15 -7.78 8.57
C HIS A 43 -11.94 -6.88 7.64
N GLU A 44 -13.16 -7.29 7.29
CA GLU A 44 -14.00 -6.55 6.36
C GLU A 44 -14.23 -5.11 6.82
N LYS A 45 -14.61 -4.90 8.09
CA LYS A 45 -14.83 -3.56 8.65
C LYS A 45 -13.58 -2.70 8.60
N TYR A 46 -12.42 -3.28 8.91
CA TYR A 46 -11.15 -2.56 8.91
C TYR A 46 -10.70 -2.19 7.49
N ILE A 47 -10.79 -3.14 6.56
CA ILE A 47 -10.47 -2.95 5.13
C ILE A 47 -11.36 -1.88 4.52
N GLN A 48 -12.68 -1.92 4.77
CA GLN A 48 -13.61 -0.91 4.28
C GLN A 48 -13.32 0.47 4.89
N GLY A 49 -13.02 0.54 6.19
CA GLY A 49 -12.60 1.79 6.83
C GLY A 49 -11.33 2.36 6.22
N MET A 50 -10.34 1.51 5.94
CA MET A 50 -9.08 1.90 5.29
C MET A 50 -9.30 2.40 3.86
N ALA A 51 -10.17 1.73 3.09
CA ALA A 51 -10.54 2.17 1.74
C ALA A 51 -11.12 3.59 1.74
N VAL A 52 -12.07 3.86 2.66
CA VAL A 52 -12.65 5.19 2.83
C VAL A 52 -11.60 6.22 3.27
N GLU A 53 -10.65 5.84 4.13
CA GLU A 53 -9.56 6.74 4.52
C GLU A 53 -8.62 7.06 3.34
N ILE A 54 -8.24 6.07 2.53
CA ILE A 54 -7.42 6.25 1.33
C ILE A 54 -8.07 7.29 0.41
N GLU A 55 -9.35 7.08 0.06
CA GLU A 55 -10.11 7.98 -0.81
C GLU A 55 -10.16 9.42 -0.26
N ARG A 56 -10.51 9.56 1.03
CA ARG A 56 -10.62 10.88 1.67
C ARG A 56 -9.28 11.60 1.75
N ARG A 57 -8.19 10.89 2.04
CA ARG A 57 -6.85 11.46 2.09
C ARG A 57 -6.40 11.90 0.72
N ALA A 58 -6.63 11.10 -0.32
CA ALA A 58 -6.30 11.45 -1.69
C ALA A 58 -7.05 12.70 -2.16
N ALA A 59 -8.36 12.77 -1.91
CA ALA A 59 -9.18 13.93 -2.22
C ALA A 59 -8.69 15.19 -1.49
N TRP A 60 -8.46 15.09 -0.17
CA TRP A 60 -7.94 16.21 0.63
C TRP A 60 -6.57 16.69 0.13
N MET A 61 -5.65 15.78 -0.19
CA MET A 61 -4.32 16.14 -0.70
C MET A 61 -4.40 16.85 -2.06
N LYS A 62 -5.29 16.40 -2.96
CA LYS A 62 -5.50 17.02 -4.27
C LYS A 62 -5.96 18.48 -4.17
N GLU A 63 -6.75 18.80 -3.14
CA GLU A 63 -7.25 20.15 -2.89
C GLU A 63 -6.27 21.04 -2.12
N ASN A 64 -5.47 20.46 -1.22
CA ASN A 64 -4.69 21.23 -0.23
C ASN A 64 -3.19 21.27 -0.51
N ILE A 65 -2.65 20.35 -1.32
CA ILE A 65 -1.22 20.32 -1.64
C ILE A 65 -1.02 21.00 -2.99
N GLN A 66 -0.55 22.25 -2.93
CA GLN A 66 -0.12 22.99 -4.11
C GLN A 66 1.33 22.63 -4.45
N PHE A 67 1.53 22.02 -5.61
CA PHE A 67 2.87 21.91 -6.17
C PHE A 67 3.26 23.26 -6.72
N ASN A 68 4.40 23.80 -6.26
CA ASN A 68 5.08 24.85 -7.00
C ASN A 68 5.40 24.26 -8.37
N ARG A 69 4.58 24.62 -9.35
CA ARG A 69 4.81 24.33 -10.77
C ARG A 69 5.94 25.24 -11.21
N ASP A 70 7.14 25.02 -10.70
CA ASP A 70 8.30 25.63 -11.30
C ASP A 70 8.37 25.06 -12.72
N GLU A 71 8.04 25.91 -13.69
CA GLU A 71 7.81 25.52 -15.08
C GLU A 71 9.09 24.92 -15.69
N ASN A 72 10.24 25.22 -15.08
CA ASN A 72 11.57 24.78 -15.44
C ASN A 72 11.97 23.39 -14.88
N PHE A 73 11.13 22.76 -14.04
CA PHE A 73 11.41 21.43 -13.49
C PHE A 73 10.39 20.39 -13.99
N PHE A 74 10.86 19.47 -14.84
CA PHE A 74 10.11 18.34 -15.41
C PHE A 74 10.24 17.10 -14.53
N VAL A 75 9.86 17.19 -13.26
CA VAL A 75 9.81 15.99 -12.42
C VAL A 75 8.37 15.50 -12.37
N GLU A 76 8.14 14.34 -12.99
CA GLU A 76 6.98 13.51 -12.72
C GLU A 76 7.10 13.02 -11.27
N ASN A 77 6.25 13.56 -10.39
CA ASN A 77 6.13 13.01 -9.05
C ASN A 77 5.09 11.90 -9.14
N LEU A 78 5.51 10.65 -8.97
CA LEU A 78 4.63 9.49 -8.96
C LEU A 78 4.77 8.77 -7.62
N LEU A 79 3.77 7.98 -7.23
CA LEU A 79 3.89 7.07 -6.10
C LEU A 79 4.97 6.02 -6.43
N GLU A 80 5.99 5.93 -5.59
CA GLU A 80 7.15 5.06 -5.80
C GLU A 80 7.09 3.78 -4.98
N SER A 81 6.37 3.78 -3.86
CA SER A 81 6.26 2.59 -3.00
C SER A 81 4.93 2.43 -2.27
N ILE A 82 4.53 1.18 -2.08
CA ILE A 82 3.44 0.76 -1.20
C ILE A 82 3.98 -0.30 -0.26
N TYR A 83 3.77 -0.12 1.04
CA TYR A 83 4.23 -1.06 2.06
C TYR A 83 3.06 -1.56 2.90
N PHE A 84 2.79 -2.87 2.83
CA PHE A 84 1.88 -3.55 3.75
C PHE A 84 2.68 -4.04 4.94
N GLY A 85 2.36 -3.54 6.14
CA GLY A 85 3.05 -3.92 7.36
C GLY A 85 2.20 -3.85 8.60
N GLY A 86 2.84 -3.97 9.77
CA GLY A 86 2.18 -3.88 11.06
C GLY A 86 2.17 -5.22 11.75
N GLY A 87 0.99 -5.78 12.02
CA GLY A 87 0.85 -7.10 12.61
C GLY A 87 1.28 -8.21 11.66
N THR A 88 0.34 -8.76 10.93
CA THR A 88 0.60 -9.84 9.97
C THR A 88 -0.22 -9.59 8.72
N PRO A 89 0.28 -8.83 7.73
CA PRO A 89 -0.45 -8.62 6.47
C PRO A 89 -0.86 -9.91 5.77
N SER A 90 -0.10 -10.99 5.95
CA SER A 90 -0.42 -12.35 5.46
C SER A 90 -1.71 -12.95 6.03
N SER A 91 -2.27 -12.37 7.11
CA SER A 91 -3.58 -12.80 7.61
C SER A 91 -4.71 -12.46 6.64
N LEU A 92 -4.50 -11.49 5.75
CA LEU A 92 -5.50 -11.08 4.76
C LEU A 92 -5.58 -12.10 3.64
N ARG A 93 -6.79 -12.34 3.14
CA ARG A 93 -7.02 -13.08 1.91
C ARG A 93 -6.49 -12.28 0.72
N ILE A 94 -6.08 -12.97 -0.34
CA ILE A 94 -5.50 -12.29 -1.49
C ILE A 94 -6.46 -11.26 -2.13
N GLN A 95 -7.77 -11.54 -2.12
CA GLN A 95 -8.80 -10.64 -2.64
C GLN A 95 -8.90 -9.34 -1.82
N GLU A 96 -8.59 -9.40 -0.53
CA GLU A 96 -8.57 -8.23 0.35
C GLU A 96 -7.35 -7.34 0.06
N VAL A 97 -6.20 -7.96 -0.21
CA VAL A 97 -4.99 -7.25 -0.65
C VAL A 97 -5.22 -6.60 -2.03
N VAL A 98 -5.82 -7.33 -2.97
CA VAL A 98 -6.22 -6.79 -4.29
C VAL A 98 -7.12 -5.57 -4.13
N TYR A 99 -8.13 -5.67 -3.27
CA TYR A 99 -9.05 -4.57 -3.02
C TYR A 99 -8.31 -3.34 -2.51
N LEU A 100 -7.50 -3.45 -1.45
CA LEU A 100 -6.73 -2.33 -0.92
C LEU A 100 -5.75 -1.73 -1.93
N LEU A 101 -5.03 -2.57 -2.67
CA LEU A 101 -4.16 -2.11 -3.77
C LEU A 101 -4.95 -1.33 -4.81
N SER A 102 -6.15 -1.80 -5.19
CA SER A 102 -7.00 -1.08 -6.15
C SER A 102 -7.41 0.31 -5.65
N GLN A 103 -7.67 0.47 -4.35
CA GLN A 103 -8.00 1.77 -3.77
C GLN A 103 -6.82 2.74 -3.86
N VAL A 104 -5.61 2.27 -3.58
CA VAL A 104 -4.39 3.09 -3.73
C VAL A 104 -4.16 3.44 -5.21
N ARG A 105 -4.23 2.46 -6.12
CA ARG A 105 -4.05 2.66 -7.58
C ARG A 105 -5.03 3.67 -8.17
N ASN A 106 -6.29 3.63 -7.74
CA ASN A 106 -7.32 4.55 -8.21
C ASN A 106 -7.16 5.95 -7.63
N SER A 107 -6.48 6.08 -6.49
CA SER A 107 -6.34 7.33 -5.74
C SER A 107 -5.08 8.11 -6.09
N PHE A 108 -4.01 7.41 -6.47
CA PHE A 108 -2.68 8.00 -6.65
C PHE A 108 -2.04 7.54 -7.97
N PRO A 109 -1.60 8.46 -8.84
CA PRO A 109 -0.78 8.07 -9.97
C PRO A 109 0.56 7.53 -9.46
N TRP A 110 1.02 6.45 -10.09
CA TRP A 110 2.10 5.62 -9.58
C TRP A 110 3.14 5.29 -10.65
N SER A 111 4.36 4.98 -10.22
CA SER A 111 5.48 4.71 -11.10
C SER A 111 5.37 3.32 -11.73
N ASP A 112 5.78 3.16 -12.99
CA ASP A 112 5.95 1.85 -13.63
C ASP A 112 6.99 0.97 -12.91
N LYS A 113 7.84 1.60 -12.08
CA LYS A 113 8.87 0.93 -11.26
C LYS A 113 8.48 0.85 -9.79
N ILE A 114 7.18 0.93 -9.47
CA ILE A 114 6.70 0.93 -8.08
C ILE A 114 7.18 -0.30 -7.30
N GLU A 115 7.68 -0.06 -6.09
CA GLU A 115 7.93 -1.13 -5.13
C GLU A 115 6.65 -1.43 -4.36
N ILE A 116 6.19 -2.68 -4.40
CA ILE A 116 5.10 -3.15 -3.54
C ILE A 116 5.71 -4.16 -2.57
N SER A 117 5.91 -3.69 -1.34
CA SER A 117 6.48 -4.42 -0.23
C SER A 117 5.39 -5.04 0.65
N PHE A 118 5.55 -6.31 1.03
CA PHE A 118 4.59 -7.03 1.86
C PHE A 118 5.27 -7.77 3.01
N GLU A 119 4.88 -7.47 4.25
CA GLU A 119 5.32 -8.23 5.42
C GLU A 119 4.58 -9.56 5.55
N MET A 120 5.31 -10.62 5.89
CA MET A 120 4.76 -11.94 6.08
C MET A 120 5.29 -12.65 7.32
N ASN A 121 4.41 -13.39 7.99
CA ASN A 121 4.82 -14.37 8.98
C ASN A 121 5.37 -15.61 8.24
N PRO A 122 6.54 -16.14 8.61
CA PRO A 122 7.08 -17.38 8.04
C PRO A 122 6.10 -18.56 8.05
N GLU A 123 5.22 -18.66 9.04
CA GLU A 123 4.21 -19.73 9.13
C GLU A 123 3.13 -19.65 8.05
N ASP A 124 2.90 -18.47 7.49
CA ASP A 124 1.84 -18.23 6.49
C ASP A 124 2.36 -18.38 5.05
N VAL A 125 3.67 -18.65 4.88
CA VAL A 125 4.31 -18.87 3.59
C VAL A 125 3.73 -20.13 2.93
N ASN A 126 2.97 -19.93 1.86
CA ASN A 126 2.50 -21.01 1.01
C ASN A 126 2.59 -20.63 -0.48
N PRO A 127 2.88 -21.59 -1.38
CA PRO A 127 3.12 -21.29 -2.80
C PRO A 127 1.94 -20.65 -3.53
N GLU A 128 0.70 -20.94 -3.14
CA GLU A 128 -0.50 -20.38 -3.78
C GLU A 128 -0.66 -18.90 -3.45
N TYR A 129 -0.53 -18.54 -2.18
CA TYR A 129 -0.59 -17.16 -1.72
C TYR A 129 0.56 -16.32 -2.29
N LEU A 130 1.78 -16.88 -2.32
CA LEU A 130 2.92 -16.21 -2.96
C LEU A 130 2.69 -15.93 -4.45
N ARG A 131 2.10 -16.88 -5.19
CA ARG A 131 1.72 -16.65 -6.59
C ARG A 131 0.69 -15.54 -6.69
N GLY A 132 -0.34 -15.55 -5.84
CA GLY A 132 -1.33 -14.50 -5.78
C GLY A 132 -0.72 -13.12 -5.51
N LEU A 133 0.23 -13.01 -4.57
CA LEU A 133 0.95 -11.76 -4.28
C LEU A 133 1.74 -11.27 -5.51
N ALA A 134 2.47 -12.18 -6.17
CA ALA A 134 3.25 -11.84 -7.36
C ALA A 134 2.35 -11.38 -8.53
N GLU A 135 1.21 -12.06 -8.76
CA GLU A 135 0.24 -11.71 -9.81
C GLU A 135 -0.36 -10.31 -9.62
N ILE A 136 -0.49 -9.84 -8.38
CA ILE A 136 -1.03 -8.51 -8.07
C ILE A 136 0.06 -7.43 -8.00
N GLY A 137 1.31 -7.79 -8.27
CA GLY A 137 2.44 -6.88 -8.41
C GLY A 137 3.31 -6.73 -7.17
N VAL A 138 3.11 -7.53 -6.11
CA VAL A 138 4.06 -7.57 -4.98
C VAL A 138 5.41 -8.05 -5.49
N ASN A 139 6.43 -7.24 -5.30
CA ASN A 139 7.78 -7.49 -5.82
C ASN A 139 8.87 -7.47 -4.73
N ARG A 140 8.48 -7.24 -3.46
CA ARG A 140 9.36 -7.35 -2.30
C ARG A 140 8.63 -7.98 -1.11
N LEU A 141 9.26 -8.96 -0.46
CA LEU A 141 8.75 -9.58 0.77
C LEU A 141 9.66 -9.26 1.96
N SER A 142 9.05 -9.06 3.11
CA SER A 142 9.73 -8.92 4.40
C SER A 142 9.27 -10.04 5.32
N LEU A 143 10.18 -10.94 5.74
CA LEU A 143 9.87 -12.11 6.57
C LEU A 143 10.45 -11.94 7.97
N GLY A 144 9.60 -12.08 8.99
CA GLY A 144 10.02 -11.93 10.39
C GLY A 144 10.76 -13.16 10.93
N GLY A 145 12.09 -13.18 10.85
CA GLY A 145 12.92 -14.29 11.36
C GLY A 145 13.07 -14.36 12.89
N GLN A 146 12.89 -13.24 13.60
CA GLN A 146 13.02 -13.13 15.06
C GLN A 146 14.36 -13.68 15.62
N SER A 147 14.38 -14.95 16.04
CA SER A 147 15.53 -15.70 16.57
C SER A 147 15.33 -17.20 16.28
N PHE A 148 16.42 -17.97 16.18
CA PHE A 148 16.42 -19.42 15.89
C PHE A 148 16.91 -20.23 17.10
#